data_AF-A0A7W6RZE0-F1
#
_entry.id   AF-A0A7W6RZE0-F1
#
_cell.length_a   1.000
_cell.length_b   1.000
_cell.length_c   1.000
_cell.angle_alpha   90.00
_cell.angle_beta   90.00
_cell.angle_gamma   90.00
#
_symmetry.space_group_name_H-M   'P 1'
#
loop_
_entity.id
_entity.type
_entity.pdbx_description
1 polymer ?
#
loop_
_entity_poly.entity_id
_entity_poly.type
_entity_poly.pdbx_seq_one_letter_code
_entity_poly.pdbx_strand_id
1 'polypeptide(L)'
;MYTITELTAATAPKRQDKTKYVFFALYYTVADNAFQYAARTWLDAVKTQRSFKAGTDVEVMTAFKTEKDFKQGWEQVDKTCKTAAATVAAGAVFSHASKQEGGGDGLEFIPEGSDGTLIKTEIAVLPKLSWADGAYLLLASCNSGLSGQRGWSLSNQFAKRQGVVTLGQTGYAYFSKKWASYEEKGTSDTKIALWAYARGKNSPLGGGGRMLAQVSKP
;
A
#
# COMPACT_ATOMS: atom_id res chain seq x y z
N MET A 1 15.63 -3.08 -13.02
CA MET A 1 14.46 -3.98 -12.85
C MET A 1 14.11 -4.00 -11.37
N TYR A 2 12.88 -3.64 -10.98
CA TYR A 2 12.48 -3.47 -9.58
C TYR A 2 12.09 -4.83 -8.97
N THR A 3 13.04 -5.53 -8.33
CA THR A 3 12.76 -6.80 -7.65
C THR A 3 12.36 -6.53 -6.20
N ILE A 4 11.06 -6.49 -5.93
CA ILE A 4 10.50 -6.61 -4.59
C ILE A 4 10.79 -8.06 -4.15
N THR A 5 11.96 -8.37 -3.60
CA THR A 5 12.39 -9.77 -3.41
C THR A 5 12.29 -10.24 -1.97
N GLU A 6 12.45 -9.35 -1.00
CA GLU A 6 12.66 -9.76 0.40
C GLU A 6 11.37 -10.13 1.16
N LEU A 7 10.16 -9.89 0.61
CA LEU A 7 8.89 -10.25 1.25
C LEU A 7 7.89 -11.01 0.38
N THR A 8 8.11 -11.10 -0.93
CA THR A 8 7.13 -11.66 -1.88
C THR A 8 7.63 -12.91 -2.60
N ALA A 9 8.94 -13.21 -2.60
CA ALA A 9 9.47 -14.43 -3.20
C ALA A 9 9.22 -15.69 -2.35
N ALA A 10 9.20 -15.55 -1.02
CA ALA A 10 9.03 -16.68 -0.09
C ALA A 10 7.56 -17.08 0.15
N THR A 11 6.59 -16.30 -0.36
CA THR A 11 5.16 -16.43 0.01
C THR A 11 4.21 -16.33 -1.17
N ALA A 12 4.69 -16.30 -2.42
CA ALA A 12 3.78 -16.36 -3.56
C ALA A 12 3.38 -17.82 -3.81
N PRO A 13 2.17 -18.28 -3.41
CA PRO A 13 1.73 -19.61 -3.75
C PRO A 13 1.69 -19.75 -5.26
N LYS A 14 1.91 -20.99 -5.71
CA LYS A 14 1.75 -21.33 -7.13
C LYS A 14 0.35 -20.91 -7.56
N ARG A 15 0.30 -20.14 -8.64
CA ARG A 15 -0.96 -19.69 -9.27
C ARG A 15 -1.86 -20.91 -9.50
N GLN A 16 -3.10 -20.83 -9.06
CA GLN A 16 -4.10 -21.84 -9.40
C GLN A 16 -4.66 -21.52 -10.79
N ASP A 17 -4.62 -22.48 -11.71
CA ASP A 17 -4.80 -22.21 -13.15
C ASP A 17 -6.16 -21.64 -13.55
N LYS A 18 -7.21 -21.90 -12.76
CA LYS A 18 -8.58 -21.43 -13.00
C LYS A 18 -8.97 -20.18 -12.20
N THR A 19 -8.10 -19.71 -11.32
CA THR A 19 -8.42 -18.58 -10.43
C THR A 19 -8.12 -17.26 -11.14
N LYS A 20 -9.13 -16.38 -11.16
CA LYS A 20 -9.00 -14.98 -11.59
C LYS A 20 -8.52 -14.14 -10.41
N TYR A 21 -7.55 -13.28 -10.67
CA TYR A 21 -6.99 -12.43 -9.64
C TYR A 21 -7.29 -10.95 -9.88
N VAL A 22 -7.47 -10.23 -8.79
CA VAL A 22 -7.47 -8.76 -8.75
C VAL A 22 -6.12 -8.31 -8.19
N PHE A 23 -5.51 -7.35 -8.88
CA PHE A 23 -4.36 -6.58 -8.40
C PHE A 23 -4.79 -5.14 -8.28
N PHE A 24 -4.63 -4.55 -7.09
CA PHE A 24 -5.09 -3.18 -6.89
C PHE A 24 -4.04 -2.25 -6.30
N ALA A 25 -4.12 -0.98 -6.66
CA ALA A 25 -3.43 0.10 -5.99
C ALA A 25 -4.38 1.30 -5.81
N LEU A 26 -4.58 1.72 -4.56
CA LEU A 26 -5.23 2.99 -4.23
C LEU A 26 -4.13 4.03 -4.00
N TYR A 27 -4.27 5.23 -4.56
CA TYR A 27 -3.24 6.27 -4.43
C TYR A 27 -3.79 7.65 -4.15
N TYR A 28 -3.09 8.38 -3.29
CA TYR A 28 -3.42 9.76 -2.94
C TYR A 28 -3.10 10.74 -4.09
N THR A 29 -3.97 11.71 -4.35
CA THR A 29 -3.77 12.67 -5.44
C THR A 29 -2.95 13.88 -5.00
N VAL A 30 -1.87 14.15 -5.72
CA VAL A 30 -1.00 15.33 -5.54
C VAL A 30 -0.66 15.93 -6.90
N ALA A 31 -0.28 17.22 -6.93
CA ALA A 31 -0.06 17.95 -8.17
C ALA A 31 1.04 17.35 -9.08
N ASP A 32 2.08 16.74 -8.51
CA ASP A 32 3.18 16.16 -9.27
C ASP A 32 2.98 14.67 -9.62
N ASN A 33 1.80 14.11 -9.33
CA ASN A 33 1.44 12.71 -9.56
C ASN A 33 2.38 11.67 -8.92
N ALA A 34 3.22 12.04 -7.94
CA ALA A 34 4.24 11.14 -7.41
C ALA A 34 3.67 9.84 -6.82
N PHE A 35 2.54 9.91 -6.11
CA PHE A 35 1.86 8.71 -5.60
C PHE A 35 1.30 7.82 -6.72
N GLN A 36 0.75 8.42 -7.78
CA GLN A 36 0.27 7.67 -8.95
C GLN A 36 1.42 6.93 -9.63
N TYR A 37 2.55 7.60 -9.85
CA TYR A 37 3.74 6.99 -10.43
C TYR A 37 4.33 5.88 -9.56
N ALA A 38 4.35 6.07 -8.24
CA ALA A 38 4.77 5.03 -7.31
C ALA A 38 3.83 3.81 -7.31
N ALA A 39 2.51 4.06 -7.31
CA ALA A 39 1.50 3.02 -7.39
C ALA A 39 1.60 2.21 -8.69
N ARG A 40 1.73 2.89 -9.83
CA ARG A 40 1.92 2.27 -11.15
C ARG A 40 3.20 1.43 -11.19
N THR A 41 4.31 1.98 -10.71
CA THR A 41 5.60 1.27 -10.69
C THR A 41 5.53 -0.01 -9.86
N TRP A 42 4.89 0.03 -8.69
CA TRP A 42 4.67 -1.15 -7.86
C TRP A 42 3.73 -2.16 -8.54
N LEU A 43 2.65 -1.69 -9.14
CA LEU A 43 1.62 -2.53 -9.76
C LEU A 43 2.20 -3.30 -10.96
N ASP A 44 3.01 -2.64 -11.79
CA ASP A 44 3.70 -3.27 -12.92
C ASP A 44 4.70 -4.34 -12.44
N ALA A 45 5.43 -4.05 -11.36
CA ALA A 45 6.37 -4.99 -10.75
C ALA A 45 5.67 -6.22 -10.17
N VAL A 46 4.58 -6.04 -9.41
CA VAL A 46 3.85 -7.16 -8.80
C VAL A 46 3.13 -8.01 -9.84
N LYS A 47 2.57 -7.40 -10.90
CA LYS A 47 1.95 -8.14 -12.01
C LYS A 47 2.97 -9.05 -12.72
N THR A 48 4.19 -8.55 -12.93
CA THR A 48 5.29 -9.33 -13.48
C THR A 48 5.64 -10.49 -12.54
N GLN A 49 5.83 -10.20 -11.25
CA GLN A 49 6.18 -11.21 -10.25
C GLN A 49 5.12 -12.31 -10.10
N ARG A 50 3.85 -11.94 -10.17
CA ARG A 50 2.70 -12.83 -9.91
C ARG A 50 2.11 -13.42 -11.19
N SER A 51 2.82 -13.31 -12.32
CA SER A 51 2.42 -13.88 -13.60
C SER A 51 0.99 -13.47 -14.01
N PHE A 52 0.73 -12.17 -14.00
CA PHE A 52 -0.54 -11.58 -14.42
C PHE A 52 -0.96 -12.06 -15.81
N LYS A 53 -2.20 -12.53 -15.97
CA LYS A 53 -2.78 -13.00 -17.23
C LYS A 53 -3.73 -11.94 -17.79
N ALA A 54 -3.27 -11.21 -18.81
CA ALA A 54 -4.12 -10.25 -19.51
C ALA A 54 -5.39 -10.91 -20.07
N GLY A 55 -6.53 -10.23 -19.95
CA GLY A 55 -7.85 -10.76 -20.33
C GLY A 55 -8.49 -11.72 -19.33
N THR A 56 -7.74 -12.16 -18.30
CA THR A 56 -8.27 -13.02 -17.21
C THR A 56 -8.26 -12.30 -15.86
N ASP A 57 -7.12 -11.68 -15.52
CA ASP A 57 -6.94 -10.94 -14.29
C ASP A 57 -7.39 -9.49 -14.44
N VAL A 58 -7.75 -8.87 -13.33
CA VAL A 58 -8.25 -7.50 -13.28
C VAL A 58 -7.26 -6.61 -12.56
N GLU A 59 -6.98 -5.46 -13.15
CA GLU A 59 -6.25 -4.38 -12.51
C GLU A 59 -7.23 -3.31 -12.02
N VAL A 60 -7.10 -2.87 -10.77
CA VAL A 60 -7.86 -1.74 -10.23
C VAL A 60 -6.88 -0.68 -9.72
N MET A 61 -6.89 0.50 -10.33
CA MET A 61 -6.06 1.62 -9.89
C MET A 61 -6.95 2.83 -9.66
N THR A 62 -7.10 3.26 -8.41
CA THR A 62 -8.06 4.30 -8.03
C THR A 62 -7.38 5.42 -7.27
N ALA A 63 -7.58 6.65 -7.75
CA ALA A 63 -7.15 7.85 -7.07
C ALA A 63 -8.09 8.16 -5.89
N PHE A 64 -7.56 8.73 -4.81
CA PHE A 64 -8.35 9.33 -3.76
C PHE A 64 -7.72 10.64 -3.30
N LYS A 65 -8.55 11.54 -2.75
CA LYS A 65 -8.11 12.78 -2.11
C LYS A 65 -8.72 12.95 -0.73
N THR A 66 -9.91 12.40 -0.53
CA THR A 66 -10.67 12.43 0.72
C THR A 66 -10.81 11.02 1.29
N GLU A 67 -11.27 10.93 2.53
CA GLU A 67 -11.61 9.66 3.14
C GLU A 67 -12.75 8.93 2.41
N LYS A 68 -13.77 9.69 2.00
CA LYS A 68 -14.88 9.19 1.20
C LYS A 68 -14.40 8.56 -0.11
N ASP A 69 -13.49 9.22 -0.82
CA ASP A 69 -12.89 8.68 -2.05
C ASP A 69 -12.15 7.37 -1.78
N PHE A 70 -11.41 7.30 -0.66
CA PHE A 70 -10.72 6.08 -0.26
C PHE A 70 -11.71 4.93 0.00
N LYS A 71 -12.77 5.18 0.78
CA LYS A 71 -13.81 4.18 1.07
C LYS A 71 -14.49 3.71 -0.23
N GLN A 72 -14.81 4.62 -1.14
CA GLN A 72 -15.35 4.29 -2.47
C GLN A 72 -14.38 3.47 -3.32
N GLY A 73 -13.09 3.81 -3.33
CA GLY A 73 -12.06 3.03 -4.00
C GLY A 73 -11.94 1.61 -3.44
N TRP A 74 -12.05 1.47 -2.12
CA TRP A 74 -12.07 0.17 -1.45
C TRP A 74 -13.30 -0.67 -1.83
N GLU A 75 -14.48 -0.06 -1.82
CA GLU A 75 -15.74 -0.68 -2.27
C GLU A 75 -15.69 -1.08 -3.75
N GLN A 76 -15.04 -0.29 -4.60
CA GLN A 76 -14.86 -0.62 -6.01
C GLN A 76 -13.99 -1.88 -6.18
N VAL A 77 -12.98 -2.09 -5.34
CA VAL A 77 -12.20 -3.34 -5.35
C VAL A 77 -13.07 -4.53 -4.95
N ASP A 78 -13.85 -4.40 -3.88
CA ASP A 78 -14.79 -5.45 -3.43
C ASP A 78 -15.81 -5.80 -4.52
N LYS A 79 -16.44 -4.79 -5.11
CA LYS A 79 -17.38 -4.94 -6.23
C LYS A 79 -16.71 -5.64 -7.42
N THR A 80 -15.48 -5.26 -7.76
CA THR A 80 -14.72 -5.89 -8.85
C THR A 80 -14.47 -7.37 -8.58
N CYS A 81 -14.09 -7.73 -7.35
CA CYS A 81 -13.91 -9.14 -6.96
C CYS A 81 -15.21 -9.94 -7.15
N LYS A 82 -16.34 -9.39 -6.70
CA LYS A 82 -17.67 -10.01 -6.82
C LYS A 82 -18.11 -10.17 -8.27
N THR A 83 -18.03 -9.11 -9.07
CA THR A 83 -18.45 -9.12 -10.48
C THR A 83 -17.59 -10.05 -11.34
N ALA A 84 -16.27 -10.08 -11.10
CA ALA A 84 -15.37 -10.92 -11.87
C ALA A 84 -15.30 -12.38 -11.36
N ALA A 85 -15.92 -12.68 -10.21
CA ALA A 85 -15.69 -13.91 -9.45
C ALA A 85 -14.17 -14.16 -9.22
N ALA A 86 -13.48 -13.11 -8.76
CA ALA A 86 -12.04 -13.06 -8.60
C ALA A 86 -11.64 -12.83 -7.14
N THR A 87 -10.38 -13.15 -6.82
CA THR A 87 -9.79 -12.91 -5.49
C THR A 87 -8.62 -11.95 -5.59
N VAL A 88 -8.35 -11.17 -4.55
CA VAL A 88 -7.22 -10.24 -4.52
C VAL A 88 -5.92 -11.03 -4.29
N ALA A 89 -4.98 -10.91 -5.24
CA ALA A 89 -3.64 -11.50 -5.11
C ALA A 89 -2.63 -10.53 -4.47
N ALA A 90 -2.78 -9.24 -4.72
CA ALA A 90 -1.96 -8.20 -4.09
C ALA A 90 -2.70 -6.87 -4.11
N GLY A 91 -2.61 -6.14 -3.01
CA GLY A 91 -3.15 -4.79 -2.86
C GLY A 91 -2.09 -3.83 -2.34
N ALA A 92 -2.22 -2.55 -2.69
CA ALA A 92 -1.42 -1.50 -2.07
C ALA A 92 -2.23 -0.20 -1.86
N VAL A 93 -1.87 0.53 -0.82
CA VAL A 93 -2.37 1.87 -0.53
C VAL A 93 -1.18 2.81 -0.44
N PHE A 94 -1.17 3.83 -1.29
CA PHE A 94 -0.13 4.85 -1.40
C PHE A 94 -0.66 6.18 -0.87
N SER A 95 -0.25 6.58 0.33
CA SER A 95 -0.84 7.73 1.01
C SER A 95 0.14 8.45 1.94
N HIS A 96 -0.30 9.59 2.44
CA HIS A 96 0.20 10.15 3.70
C HIS A 96 -0.36 9.38 4.90
N ALA A 97 0.28 9.54 6.06
CA ALA A 97 -0.18 8.96 7.30
C ALA A 97 0.29 9.83 8.47
N SER A 98 -0.65 10.14 9.35
CA SER A 98 -0.45 11.04 10.48
C SER A 98 0.23 10.33 11.64
N LYS A 99 0.98 11.12 12.40
CA LYS A 99 1.14 10.95 13.84
C LYS A 99 0.62 12.25 14.46
N GLN A 100 -0.63 12.27 14.91
CA GLN A 100 -1.21 13.43 15.61
C GLN A 100 -1.32 13.13 17.10
N GLU A 101 -1.00 14.12 17.94
CA GLU A 101 -1.33 14.06 19.36
C GLU A 101 -2.86 14.12 19.52
N GLY A 102 -3.45 13.22 20.33
CA GLY A 102 -4.89 13.24 20.62
C GLY A 102 -5.76 12.20 19.88
N GLY A 103 -5.18 11.24 19.16
CA GLY A 103 -5.92 10.07 18.65
C GLY A 103 -6.43 10.17 17.21
N GLY A 104 -6.13 11.25 16.49
CA GLY A 104 -6.33 11.40 15.03
C GLY A 104 -5.28 10.67 14.19
N ASP A 105 -4.86 9.47 14.62
CA ASP A 105 -3.82 8.70 13.95
C ASP A 105 -4.42 7.78 12.89
N GLY A 106 -3.94 7.87 11.65
CA GLY A 106 -4.49 7.08 10.56
C GLY A 106 -3.87 7.32 9.20
N LEU A 107 -4.60 6.97 8.14
CA LEU A 107 -4.28 7.41 6.78
C LEU A 107 -4.78 8.84 6.62
N GLU A 108 -3.90 9.78 6.26
CA GLU A 108 -4.25 11.20 6.12
C GLU A 108 -4.87 11.49 4.76
N PHE A 109 -5.90 12.34 4.77
CA PHE A 109 -6.55 12.87 3.58
C PHE A 109 -6.73 14.38 3.66
N ILE A 110 -7.17 14.99 2.56
CA ILE A 110 -7.68 16.36 2.65
C ILE A 110 -9.02 16.32 3.39
N PRO A 111 -9.20 17.13 4.45
CA PRO A 111 -10.43 17.11 5.22
C PRO A 111 -11.64 17.54 4.40
N GLU A 112 -12.74 16.80 4.51
CA GLU A 112 -14.09 17.26 4.17
C GLU A 112 -14.93 17.31 5.45
N GLY A 113 -15.09 18.50 6.02
CA GLY A 113 -15.71 18.66 7.35
C GLY A 113 -14.78 18.17 8.46
N SER A 114 -15.27 17.26 9.32
CA SER A 114 -14.48 16.63 10.39
C SER A 114 -13.70 15.38 9.93
N ASP A 115 -13.85 14.99 8.66
CA ASP A 115 -13.36 13.73 8.11
C ASP A 115 -12.08 13.95 7.32
N GLY A 116 -10.93 13.56 7.86
CA GLY A 116 -9.61 13.82 7.28
C GLY A 116 -8.55 12.80 7.64
N THR A 117 -8.92 11.74 8.36
CA THR A 117 -8.00 10.68 8.75
C THR A 117 -8.76 9.39 9.00
N LEU A 118 -8.39 8.32 8.27
CA LEU A 118 -9.00 7.00 8.46
C LEU A 118 -8.50 6.41 9.79
N ILE A 119 -9.33 6.49 10.83
CA ILE A 119 -8.93 6.05 12.17
C ILE A 119 -9.15 4.54 12.39
N LYS A 120 -8.63 4.02 13.50
CA LYS A 120 -8.71 2.60 13.89
C LYS A 120 -10.11 1.99 13.81
N THR A 121 -11.13 2.69 14.33
CA THR A 121 -12.52 2.21 14.35
C THR A 121 -13.11 2.11 12.96
N GLU A 122 -12.73 2.99 12.04
CA GLU A 122 -13.18 2.98 10.66
C GLU A 122 -12.51 1.87 9.86
N ILE A 123 -11.21 1.66 10.08
CA ILE A 123 -10.50 0.49 9.52
C ILE A 123 -11.20 -0.80 9.96
N ALA A 124 -11.62 -0.89 11.22
CA ALA A 124 -12.27 -2.09 11.76
C ALA A 124 -13.63 -2.43 11.10
N VAL A 125 -14.25 -1.48 10.39
CA VAL A 125 -15.53 -1.68 9.70
C VAL A 125 -15.43 -1.69 8.17
N LEU A 126 -14.27 -1.38 7.57
CA LEU A 126 -14.06 -1.45 6.11
C LEU A 126 -14.48 -2.81 5.54
N PRO A 127 -15.12 -2.90 4.36
CA PRO A 127 -15.44 -4.20 3.75
C PRO A 127 -14.22 -5.14 3.70
N LYS A 128 -14.41 -6.39 4.10
CA LYS A 128 -13.37 -7.42 4.00
C LYS A 128 -13.31 -7.89 2.55
N LEU A 129 -12.18 -7.68 1.88
CA LEU A 129 -11.99 -8.12 0.50
C LEU A 129 -11.80 -9.64 0.43
N SER A 130 -12.10 -10.23 -0.73
CA SER A 130 -11.90 -11.66 -1.00
C SER A 130 -10.43 -11.92 -1.34
N TRP A 131 -9.57 -12.14 -0.34
CA TRP A 131 -8.14 -12.35 -0.52
C TRP A 131 -7.82 -13.79 -0.95
N ALA A 132 -6.89 -13.94 -1.90
CA ALA A 132 -6.33 -15.24 -2.25
C ALA A 132 -5.36 -15.74 -1.17
N ASP A 133 -5.10 -17.05 -1.15
CA ASP A 133 -4.00 -17.60 -0.37
C ASP A 133 -2.67 -16.94 -0.77
N GLY A 134 -1.84 -16.62 0.23
CA GLY A 134 -0.56 -15.94 0.04
C GLY A 134 -0.63 -14.58 -0.66
N ALA A 135 -1.82 -13.96 -0.63
CA ALA A 135 -1.97 -12.55 -0.95
C ALA A 135 -1.42 -11.67 0.17
N TYR A 136 -1.22 -10.39 -0.15
CA TYR A 136 -0.76 -9.40 0.80
C TYR A 136 -1.31 -8.00 0.49
N LEU A 137 -1.32 -7.16 1.51
CA LEU A 137 -1.57 -5.73 1.41
C LEU A 137 -0.31 -4.95 1.76
N LEU A 138 0.06 -3.97 0.94
CA LEU A 138 1.12 -3.00 1.25
C LEU A 138 0.51 -1.66 1.65
N LEU A 139 0.89 -1.13 2.82
CA LEU A 139 0.62 0.23 3.24
C LEU A 139 1.86 1.09 2.98
N ALA A 140 1.94 1.67 1.79
CA ALA A 140 3.02 2.57 1.38
C ALA A 140 2.77 4.00 1.89
N SER A 141 2.87 4.15 3.21
CA SER A 141 2.69 5.41 3.93
C SER A 141 3.62 5.50 5.13
N CYS A 142 3.97 6.72 5.53
CA CYS A 142 4.91 6.97 6.62
C CYS A 142 4.47 6.27 7.91
N ASN A 143 5.39 5.57 8.58
CA ASN A 143 5.15 4.95 9.89
C ASN A 143 3.95 3.99 9.96
N SER A 144 3.41 3.48 8.85
CA SER A 144 2.26 2.56 8.86
C SER A 144 2.56 1.21 9.53
N GLY A 145 3.84 0.87 9.64
CA GLY A 145 4.37 -0.30 10.35
C GLY A 145 4.57 -0.11 11.86
N LEU A 146 4.67 1.13 12.35
CA LEU A 146 5.08 1.38 13.73
C LEU A 146 3.87 1.55 14.64
N SER A 147 3.89 1.02 15.86
CA SER A 147 2.89 1.43 16.86
C SER A 147 3.21 2.83 17.39
N GLY A 148 4.46 3.10 17.75
CA GLY A 148 4.80 4.37 18.40
C GLY A 148 3.94 4.61 19.65
N GLN A 149 3.64 5.86 19.95
CA GLN A 149 2.84 6.26 21.12
C GLN A 149 1.35 5.90 21.02
N ARG A 150 0.81 5.65 19.81
CA ARG A 150 -0.62 5.36 19.62
C ARG A 150 -1.05 3.98 20.12
N GLY A 151 -0.10 3.10 20.46
CA GLY A 151 -0.38 1.75 20.98
C GLY A 151 -0.89 0.75 19.93
N TRP A 152 -0.98 1.13 18.66
CA TRP A 152 -1.36 0.26 17.54
C TRP A 152 -0.69 0.70 16.23
N SER A 153 -0.53 -0.19 15.25
CA SER A 153 -0.05 0.17 13.92
C SER A 153 -1.14 0.01 12.87
N LEU A 154 -1.12 0.85 11.82
CA LEU A 154 -2.04 0.75 10.69
C LEU A 154 -2.00 -0.65 10.06
N SER A 155 -0.79 -1.15 9.80
CA SER A 155 -0.57 -2.50 9.27
C SER A 155 -1.22 -3.59 10.12
N ASN A 156 -1.16 -3.50 11.45
CA ASN A 156 -1.83 -4.46 12.33
C ASN A 156 -3.36 -4.38 12.24
N GLN A 157 -3.94 -3.18 12.16
CA GLN A 157 -5.41 -3.05 12.07
C GLN A 157 -5.93 -3.54 10.73
N PHE A 158 -5.23 -3.22 9.64
CA PHE A 158 -5.55 -3.75 8.32
C PHE A 158 -5.39 -5.27 8.27
N ALA A 159 -4.30 -5.84 8.81
CA ALA A 159 -4.10 -7.29 8.84
C ALA A 159 -5.24 -8.01 9.58
N LYS A 160 -5.59 -7.52 10.78
CA LYS A 160 -6.69 -8.06 11.59
C LYS A 160 -8.03 -7.94 10.86
N ARG A 161 -8.32 -6.79 10.26
CA ARG A 161 -9.60 -6.57 9.56
C ARG A 161 -9.71 -7.44 8.32
N GLN A 162 -8.68 -7.41 7.49
CA GLN A 162 -8.70 -8.00 6.16
C GLN A 162 -8.41 -9.49 6.18
N GLY A 163 -7.83 -10.01 7.27
CA GLY A 163 -7.43 -11.41 7.34
C GLY A 163 -6.31 -11.74 6.35
N VAL A 164 -5.45 -10.77 6.04
CA VAL A 164 -4.33 -10.92 5.09
C VAL A 164 -3.04 -10.36 5.70
N VAL A 165 -1.89 -10.94 5.30
CA VAL A 165 -0.59 -10.35 5.65
C VAL A 165 -0.52 -8.91 5.16
N THR A 166 -0.20 -7.98 6.05
CA THR A 166 -0.10 -6.56 5.73
C THR A 166 1.31 -6.05 6.03
N LEU A 167 1.89 -5.34 5.08
CA LEU A 167 3.22 -4.74 5.18
C LEU A 167 3.08 -3.24 5.47
N GLY A 168 3.73 -2.75 6.51
CA GLY A 168 3.77 -1.33 6.85
C GLY A 168 5.18 -0.76 6.90
N GLN A 169 5.37 0.51 6.53
CA GLN A 169 6.68 1.15 6.55
C GLN A 169 7.09 1.58 7.96
N THR A 170 8.36 1.39 8.29
CA THR A 170 8.94 1.63 9.63
C THR A 170 9.67 2.99 9.74
N GLY A 171 9.18 4.01 9.03
CA GLY A 171 9.75 5.35 9.04
C GLY A 171 9.06 6.30 8.07
N TYR A 172 9.69 7.45 7.82
CA TYR A 172 9.30 8.40 6.79
C TYR A 172 9.55 7.81 5.40
N ALA A 173 8.51 7.82 4.58
CA ALA A 173 8.58 7.38 3.20
C ALA A 173 9.15 8.50 2.32
N TYR A 174 9.98 8.13 1.34
CA TYR A 174 10.52 9.03 0.33
C TYR A 174 10.23 8.48 -1.07
N PHE A 175 9.93 9.38 -2.00
CA PHE A 175 9.91 9.04 -3.41
C PHE A 175 11.34 8.88 -3.93
N SER A 176 11.60 7.82 -4.70
CA SER A 176 12.93 7.51 -5.20
C SER A 176 12.93 6.87 -6.58
N LYS A 177 13.96 7.11 -7.39
CA LYS A 177 14.16 6.40 -8.67
C LYS A 177 14.44 4.91 -8.49
N LYS A 178 15.01 4.52 -7.35
CA LYS A 178 15.42 3.14 -7.06
C LYS A 178 14.57 2.56 -5.94
N TRP A 179 14.41 1.23 -5.98
CA TRP A 179 13.70 0.49 -4.93
C TRP A 179 14.59 0.16 -3.74
N ALA A 180 15.80 -0.35 -4.01
CA ALA A 180 16.68 -0.92 -2.98
C ALA A 180 17.45 0.15 -2.17
N SER A 181 17.57 1.35 -2.72
CA SER A 181 18.28 2.46 -2.11
C SER A 181 17.64 3.77 -2.54
N TYR A 182 17.80 4.81 -1.74
CA TYR A 182 17.38 6.14 -2.10
C TYR A 182 18.28 6.73 -3.18
N GLU A 183 17.65 7.10 -4.28
CA GLU A 183 18.13 8.04 -5.28
C GLU A 183 17.01 9.05 -5.53
N GLU A 184 17.34 10.34 -5.47
CA GLU A 184 16.38 11.43 -5.65
C GLU A 184 15.73 11.37 -7.05
N LYS A 185 14.41 11.61 -7.10
CA LYS A 185 13.68 11.71 -8.37
C LYS A 185 13.82 13.12 -8.96
N GLY A 186 13.95 13.21 -10.27
CA GLY A 186 13.71 14.42 -11.05
C GLY A 186 12.22 14.65 -11.30
N THR A 187 11.91 15.77 -11.93
CA THR A 187 10.54 16.15 -12.30
C THR A 187 9.97 15.33 -13.45
N SER A 188 10.82 14.76 -14.31
CA SER A 188 10.43 13.90 -15.43
C SER A 188 10.35 12.41 -15.08
N ASP A 189 10.73 12.01 -13.87
CA ASP A 189 10.76 10.60 -13.48
C ASP A 189 9.34 10.09 -13.17
N THR A 190 8.85 9.18 -14.01
CA THR A 190 7.53 8.54 -13.88
C THR A 190 7.61 7.11 -13.35
N LYS A 191 8.82 6.55 -13.25
CA LYS A 191 9.09 5.23 -12.65
C LYS A 191 9.82 5.43 -11.33
N ILE A 192 9.06 5.48 -10.25
CA ILE A 192 9.56 5.80 -8.93
C ILE A 192 9.00 4.83 -7.88
N ALA A 193 9.73 4.66 -6.80
CA ALA A 193 9.34 3.92 -5.61
C ALA A 193 8.89 4.90 -4.53
N LEU A 194 8.01 4.46 -3.63
CA LEU A 194 7.72 5.15 -2.36
C LEU A 194 8.06 4.19 -1.21
N TRP A 195 9.12 4.49 -0.47
CA TRP A 195 9.55 3.62 0.63
C TRP A 195 10.31 4.37 1.73
N ALA A 196 10.42 3.77 2.91
CA ALA A 196 11.25 4.27 3.99
C ALA A 196 12.72 3.90 3.76
N TYR A 197 13.59 4.89 3.59
CA TYR A 197 15.03 4.69 3.40
C TYR A 197 15.77 5.19 4.63
N ALA A 198 16.89 4.56 4.97
CA ALA A 198 17.80 4.95 6.03
C ALA A 198 18.54 6.24 5.65
N ARG A 199 17.83 7.38 5.68
CA ARG A 199 18.32 8.73 5.40
C ARG A 199 17.47 9.77 6.12
N GLY A 200 17.94 11.01 6.17
CA GLY A 200 17.16 12.15 6.63
C GLY A 200 16.54 11.91 8.02
N LYS A 201 15.21 12.00 8.13
CA LYS A 201 14.49 11.79 9.40
C LYS A 201 14.56 10.36 9.92
N ASN A 202 14.82 9.38 9.05
CA ASN A 202 14.98 7.99 9.47
C ASN A 202 16.40 7.70 9.97
N SER A 203 17.40 8.37 9.41
CA SER A 203 18.81 8.24 9.80
C SER A 203 19.65 9.36 9.16
N PRO A 204 20.05 10.41 9.90
CA PRO A 204 20.80 11.53 9.33
C PRO A 204 22.15 11.12 8.70
N LEU A 205 22.78 10.07 9.24
CA LEU A 205 24.05 9.50 8.75
C LEU A 205 23.86 8.18 7.99
N GLY A 206 22.62 7.84 7.62
CA GLY A 206 22.32 6.59 6.95
C GLY A 206 22.69 6.59 5.46
N GLY A 207 23.12 5.43 4.96
CA GLY A 207 23.55 5.26 3.56
C GLY A 207 22.43 5.23 2.51
N GLY A 208 21.19 5.60 2.88
CA GLY A 208 20.04 5.59 1.96
C GLY A 208 19.50 4.20 1.65
N GLY A 209 19.97 3.14 2.29
CA GLY A 209 19.47 1.78 2.12
C GLY A 209 17.98 1.67 2.45
N ARG A 210 17.25 0.83 1.73
CA ARG A 210 15.84 0.55 2.01
C ARG A 210 15.67 -0.05 3.41
N MET A 211 14.74 0.48 4.21
CA MET A 211 14.42 -0.07 5.53
C MET A 211 13.43 -1.24 5.42
N LEU A 212 13.52 -2.19 6.35
CA LEU A 212 12.60 -3.33 6.41
C LEU A 212 11.18 -2.87 6.80
N ALA A 213 10.17 -3.42 6.15
CA ALA A 213 8.78 -3.23 6.55
C ALA A 213 8.45 -4.03 7.80
N GLN A 214 7.50 -3.54 8.59
CA GLN A 214 6.80 -4.36 9.57
C GLN A 214 5.89 -5.34 8.82
N VAL A 215 5.97 -6.61 9.20
CA VAL A 215 5.06 -7.65 8.73
C VAL A 215 4.01 -7.91 9.80
N SER A 216 2.76 -7.66 9.46
CA SER A 216 1.60 -7.89 10.32
C SER A 216 0.83 -9.10 9.81
N LYS A 217 0.56 -10.07 10.69
CA LYS A 217 -0.24 -11.25 10.40
C LYS A 217 -1.67 -11.06 10.93
N PRO A 218 -2.67 -11.73 10.33
CA PRO A 218 -4.07 -11.71 10.80
C PRO A 218 -4.24 -12.07 12.27
#